data_AF-V7PPA9-F1
#
_entry.id   AF-V7PPA9-F1
#
_cell.length_a   1.000
_cell.length_b   1.000
_cell.length_c   1.000
_cell.angle_alpha   90.00
_cell.angle_beta   90.00
_cell.angle_gamma   90.00
#
_symmetry.space_group_name_H-M   'P 1'
#
loop_
_entity.id
_entity.type
_entity.pdbx_description
1 polymer ?
#
loop_
_entity_poly.entity_id
_entity_poly.type
_entity_poly.pdbx_seq_one_letter_code
_entity_poly.pdbx_strand_id
1 'polypeptide(L)'
;MNIIPQRAIPYIVLVGAFLYNLNIGILNSYGNLNIYLTSYLRYKGNNVTYRSVSFIYELTVITLGLSMLLGNYVQKKLGERLTIFISCIGIFLSFYLSSIYTHSYYLLCIFMGVTYAIGYGISFTIPLSCAYKHFTKNRGLISGIVISAISLSPFLYCPLQTLIINKDNILPIQSGNDSKEMYFKDLNVLNRVPYVLFIQSIIFLILATLGGLMATIHTVNDSIDSENVAILEKTNKNGNFGDNDTCLDIEKGNNSKNLGENNESGLFKSLKKKKKKKKDLIF
;
A
#
# COMPACT_ATOMS: atom_id res chain seq x y z
N MET A 1 28.19 8.53 7.34
CA MET A 1 27.47 9.82 7.37
C MET A 1 25.97 9.51 7.40
N ASN A 2 25.41 9.19 8.57
CA ASN A 2 23.96 8.93 8.71
C ASN A 2 23.27 10.27 8.95
N ILE A 3 22.80 10.88 7.87
CA ILE A 3 22.20 12.23 7.83
C ILE A 3 20.82 12.25 8.54
N ILE A 4 20.24 11.09 8.86
CA ILE A 4 18.91 10.98 9.46
C ILE A 4 19.01 10.47 10.91
N PRO A 5 18.45 11.19 11.90
CA PRO A 5 18.42 10.73 13.28
C PRO A 5 17.55 9.47 13.39
N GLN A 6 18.07 8.41 14.03
CA GLN A 6 17.39 7.10 14.11
C GLN A 6 15.98 7.16 14.71
N ARG A 7 15.73 8.11 15.62
CA ARG A 7 14.40 8.33 16.22
C ARG A 7 13.36 8.89 15.25
N ALA A 8 13.79 9.55 14.16
CA ALA A 8 12.88 10.12 13.17
C ALA A 8 12.48 9.12 12.07
N ILE A 9 13.23 8.02 11.90
CA ILE A 9 13.01 7.06 10.80
C ILE A 9 11.59 6.48 10.80
N PRO A 10 11.00 6.04 11.92
CA PRO A 10 9.61 5.54 11.94
C PRO A 10 8.61 6.55 11.38
N TYR A 11 8.75 7.84 11.76
CA TYR A 11 7.85 8.90 11.31
C TYR A 11 8.05 9.23 9.83
N ILE A 12 9.29 9.19 9.33
CA ILE A 12 9.60 9.36 7.91
C ILE A 12 8.97 8.23 7.08
N VAL A 13 9.07 6.98 7.56
CA VAL A 13 8.43 5.83 6.92
C VAL A 13 6.91 5.97 6.91
N LEU A 14 6.31 6.44 8.01
CA LEU A 14 4.87 6.68 8.08
C LEU A 14 4.42 7.75 7.08
N VAL A 15 5.14 8.88 7.01
CA VAL A 15 4.84 9.95 6.04
C VAL A 15 5.03 9.46 4.61
N GLY A 16 6.08 8.68 4.33
CA GLY A 16 6.30 8.07 3.03
C GLY A 16 5.17 7.12 2.63
N ALA A 17 4.75 6.26 3.56
CA ALA A 17 3.64 5.34 3.34
C ALA A 17 2.32 6.07 3.11
N PHE A 18 2.05 7.14 3.86
CA PHE A 18 0.90 8.01 3.64
C PHE A 18 0.95 8.66 2.25
N LEU A 19 2.08 9.26 1.87
CA LEU A 19 2.24 9.96 0.59
C LEU A 19 2.09 9.02 -0.61
N TYR A 20 2.64 7.81 -0.51
CA TYR A 20 2.50 6.78 -1.53
C TYR A 20 1.03 6.36 -1.72
N ASN A 21 0.33 6.08 -0.63
CA ASN A 21 -1.08 5.69 -0.66
C ASN A 21 -2.00 6.83 -1.09
N LEU A 22 -1.67 8.08 -0.74
CA LEU A 22 -2.35 9.27 -1.24
C LEU A 22 -2.30 9.35 -2.76
N ASN A 23 -1.14 9.06 -3.33
CA ASN A 23 -0.91 9.10 -4.76
C ASN A 23 -1.73 8.03 -5.50
N ILE A 24 -1.64 6.77 -5.07
CA ILE A 24 -2.33 5.68 -5.77
C ILE A 24 -3.85 5.66 -5.51
N GLY A 25 -4.31 6.40 -4.51
CA GLY A 25 -5.73 6.65 -4.29
C GLY A 25 -6.47 7.31 -5.46
N ILE A 26 -5.79 7.79 -6.51
CA ILE A 26 -6.41 8.41 -7.70
C ILE A 26 -7.58 7.60 -8.28
N LEU A 27 -7.56 6.27 -8.11
CA LEU A 27 -8.61 5.38 -8.57
C LEU A 27 -10.00 5.83 -8.07
N ASN A 28 -10.06 6.36 -6.85
CA ASN A 28 -11.29 6.88 -6.25
C ASN A 28 -11.77 8.19 -6.90
N SER A 29 -10.90 8.91 -7.63
CA SER A 29 -11.26 10.09 -8.42
C SER A 29 -11.72 9.76 -9.84
N TYR A 30 -11.72 8.47 -10.24
CA TYR A 30 -12.06 8.07 -11.61
C TYR A 30 -13.47 8.51 -12.03
N GLY A 31 -14.42 8.59 -11.10
CA GLY A 31 -15.77 9.10 -11.38
C GLY A 31 -15.77 10.51 -11.98
N ASN A 32 -14.88 11.39 -11.51
CA ASN A 32 -14.71 12.74 -12.07
C ASN A 32 -14.07 12.70 -13.47
N LEU A 33 -13.09 11.82 -13.68
CA LEU A 33 -12.39 11.68 -14.95
C LEU A 33 -13.23 11.02 -16.06
N ASN A 34 -14.13 10.10 -15.69
CA ASN A 34 -14.88 9.25 -16.61
C ASN A 34 -15.72 10.04 -17.63
N ILE A 35 -16.43 11.07 -17.17
CA ILE A 35 -17.25 11.91 -18.06
C ILE A 35 -16.41 12.62 -19.12
N TYR A 36 -15.20 13.08 -18.75
CA TYR A 36 -14.28 13.72 -19.68
C TYR A 36 -13.69 12.72 -20.67
N LEU A 37 -13.27 11.53 -20.19
CA LEU A 37 -12.78 10.45 -21.05
C LEU A 37 -13.83 9.98 -22.06
N THR A 38 -15.07 9.79 -21.60
CA THR A 38 -16.17 9.36 -22.47
C THR A 38 -16.46 10.41 -23.55
N SER A 39 -16.54 11.68 -23.15
CA SER A 39 -16.77 12.78 -24.09
C SER A 39 -15.64 12.87 -25.13
N TYR A 40 -14.38 12.71 -24.70
CA TYR A 40 -13.21 12.73 -25.59
C TYR A 40 -13.18 11.56 -26.56
N LEU A 41 -13.43 10.34 -26.08
CA LEU A 41 -13.44 9.14 -26.92
C LEU A 41 -14.52 9.22 -28.00
N ARG A 42 -15.71 9.71 -27.65
CA ARG A 42 -16.80 9.96 -28.61
C ARG A 42 -16.42 11.02 -29.64
N TYR A 43 -15.78 12.11 -29.21
CA TYR A 43 -15.25 13.13 -30.12
C TYR A 43 -14.21 12.56 -31.09
N LYS A 44 -13.40 11.59 -30.65
CA LYS A 44 -12.45 10.86 -31.51
C LYS A 44 -13.08 9.75 -32.36
N GLY A 45 -14.41 9.62 -32.37
CA GLY A 45 -15.13 8.67 -33.22
C GLY A 45 -15.36 7.29 -32.62
N ASN A 46 -15.04 7.07 -31.34
CA ASN A 46 -15.36 5.80 -30.66
C ASN A 46 -16.83 5.79 -30.27
N ASN A 47 -17.55 4.71 -30.62
CA ASN A 47 -18.94 4.53 -30.19
C ASN A 47 -19.03 3.98 -28.76
N VAL A 48 -18.67 4.82 -27.78
CA VAL A 48 -18.66 4.46 -26.36
C VAL A 48 -19.72 5.24 -25.57
N THR A 49 -20.25 4.59 -24.54
CA THR A 49 -21.18 5.21 -23.56
C THR A 49 -20.45 5.46 -22.24
N TYR A 50 -21.07 6.22 -21.35
CA TYR A 50 -20.53 6.40 -20.00
C TYR A 50 -20.32 5.05 -19.29
N ARG A 51 -21.27 4.11 -19.45
CA ARG A 51 -21.14 2.73 -18.95
C ARG A 51 -19.93 2.01 -19.54
N SER A 52 -19.69 2.14 -20.84
CA SER A 52 -18.55 1.51 -21.51
C SER A 52 -17.23 2.00 -20.91
N VAL A 53 -17.09 3.29 -20.63
CA VAL A 53 -15.84 3.85 -20.08
C VAL A 53 -15.72 3.61 -18.58
N SER A 54 -16.84 3.47 -17.84
CA SER A 54 -16.84 2.97 -16.45
C SER A 54 -16.23 1.58 -16.32
N PHE A 55 -16.34 0.74 -17.36
CA PHE A 55 -15.76 -0.60 -17.36
C PHE A 55 -14.24 -0.60 -17.16
N ILE A 56 -13.54 0.47 -17.54
CA ILE A 56 -12.09 0.61 -17.28
C ILE A 56 -11.82 0.56 -15.77
N TYR A 57 -12.62 1.24 -14.96
CA TYR A 57 -12.50 1.20 -13.49
C TYR A 57 -12.77 -0.20 -12.95
N GLU A 58 -13.82 -0.87 -13.44
CA GLU A 58 -14.14 -2.24 -13.04
C GLU A 58 -12.99 -3.19 -13.36
N LEU A 59 -12.41 -3.05 -14.56
CA LEU A 59 -11.23 -3.80 -14.99
C LEU A 59 -10.00 -3.51 -14.10
N THR A 60 -9.81 -2.27 -13.68
CA THR A 60 -8.78 -1.89 -12.70
C THR A 60 -8.98 -2.61 -11.38
N VAL A 61 -10.19 -2.61 -10.81
CA VAL A 61 -10.46 -3.24 -9.51
C VAL A 61 -10.27 -4.76 -9.56
N ILE A 62 -10.73 -5.42 -10.63
CA ILE A 62 -10.55 -6.86 -10.83
C ILE A 62 -9.06 -7.20 -10.94
N THR A 63 -8.35 -6.48 -11.80
CA THR A 63 -6.91 -6.72 -12.04
C THR A 63 -6.08 -6.42 -10.79
N LEU A 64 -6.47 -5.40 -10.01
CA LEU A 64 -5.84 -5.04 -8.75
C LEU A 64 -5.92 -6.20 -7.76
N GLY A 65 -7.11 -6.78 -7.57
CA GLY A 65 -7.32 -7.92 -6.68
C GLY A 65 -6.47 -9.13 -7.06
N LEU A 66 -6.40 -9.46 -8.35
CA LEU A 66 -5.55 -10.55 -8.85
C LEU A 66 -4.06 -10.27 -8.64
N SER A 67 -3.63 -9.03 -8.88
CA SER A 67 -2.23 -8.63 -8.78
C SER A 67 -1.74 -8.58 -7.33
N MET A 68 -2.61 -8.28 -6.37
CA MET A 68 -2.29 -8.34 -4.94
C MET A 68 -1.92 -9.75 -4.46
N LEU A 69 -2.54 -10.79 -5.03
CA LEU A 69 -2.18 -12.19 -4.72
C LEU A 69 -0.73 -12.49 -5.13
N LEU A 70 -0.32 -11.98 -6.30
CA LEU A 70 1.03 -12.12 -6.83
C LEU A 70 2.05 -11.21 -6.11
N GLY A 71 1.61 -10.06 -5.62
CA GLY A 71 2.46 -9.06 -4.97
C GLY A 71 3.30 -9.62 -3.82
N ASN A 72 2.71 -10.44 -2.96
CA ASN A 72 3.42 -11.05 -1.83
C ASN A 72 4.58 -11.96 -2.28
N TYR A 73 4.41 -12.69 -3.39
CA TYR A 73 5.47 -13.55 -3.93
C TYR A 73 6.61 -12.72 -4.53
N VAL A 74 6.26 -11.69 -5.30
CA VAL A 74 7.24 -10.76 -5.91
C VAL A 74 8.04 -10.02 -4.83
N GLN A 75 7.36 -9.52 -3.79
CA GLN A 75 7.98 -8.84 -2.65
C GLN A 75 8.98 -9.73 -1.91
N LYS A 76 8.68 -11.03 -1.73
CA LYS A 76 9.63 -11.97 -1.11
C LYS A 76 10.87 -12.23 -1.96
N LYS A 77 10.75 -12.22 -3.29
CA LYS A 77 11.88 -12.50 -4.20
C LYS A 77 12.75 -11.28 -4.49
N LEU A 78 12.14 -10.13 -4.76
CA LEU A 78 12.85 -8.91 -5.17
C LEU A 78 13.14 -7.96 -4.00
N GLY A 79 12.50 -8.18 -2.84
CA GLY A 79 12.53 -7.27 -1.71
C GLY A 79 11.59 -6.08 -1.88
N GLU A 80 11.35 -5.35 -0.78
CA GLU A 80 10.37 -4.26 -0.70
C GLU A 80 10.76 -3.06 -1.56
N ARG A 81 12.02 -2.61 -1.45
CA ARG A 81 12.52 -1.40 -2.11
C ARG A 81 12.57 -1.54 -3.64
N LEU A 82 12.99 -2.68 -4.16
CA LEU A 82 13.05 -2.89 -5.60
C LEU A 82 11.65 -3.07 -6.20
N THR A 83 10.79 -3.82 -5.51
CA THR A 83 9.41 -4.05 -5.95
C THR A 83 8.63 -2.72 -6.04
N ILE A 84 8.69 -1.87 -5.00
CA ILE A 84 7.99 -0.59 -5.02
C ILE A 84 8.51 0.33 -6.13
N PHE A 85 9.83 0.35 -6.37
CA PHE A 85 10.44 1.19 -7.40
C PHE A 85 10.02 0.75 -8.82
N ILE A 86 10.03 -0.55 -9.11
CA ILE A 86 9.56 -1.10 -10.39
C ILE A 86 8.08 -0.78 -10.58
N SER A 87 7.26 -0.94 -9.54
CA SER A 87 5.84 -0.58 -9.58
C SER A 87 5.62 0.90 -9.86
N CYS A 88 6.39 1.82 -9.25
CA CYS A 88 6.29 3.26 -9.53
C CYS A 88 6.54 3.58 -11.00
N ILE A 89 7.60 2.99 -11.59
CA ILE A 89 7.92 3.18 -13.01
C ILE A 89 6.80 2.59 -13.89
N GLY A 90 6.29 1.40 -13.55
CA GLY A 90 5.19 0.76 -14.27
C GLY A 90 3.91 1.58 -14.25
N ILE A 91 3.54 2.13 -13.09
CA ILE A 91 2.38 3.02 -12.91
C ILE A 91 2.56 4.31 -13.72
N PHE A 92 3.73 4.95 -13.65
CA PHE A 92 4.07 6.12 -14.47
C PHE A 92 3.90 5.81 -15.95
N LEU A 93 4.51 4.72 -16.44
CA LEU A 93 4.47 4.35 -17.85
C LEU A 93 3.05 4.06 -18.31
N SER A 94 2.23 3.44 -17.46
CA SER A 94 0.82 3.15 -17.74
C SER A 94 0.02 4.43 -17.98
N PHE A 95 0.13 5.42 -17.08
CA PHE A 95 -0.58 6.69 -17.26
C PHE A 95 0.00 7.56 -18.39
N TYR A 96 1.33 7.51 -18.59
CA TYR A 96 1.97 8.19 -19.71
C TYR A 96 1.51 7.62 -21.07
N LEU A 97 1.49 6.30 -21.23
CA LEU A 97 0.96 5.65 -22.42
C LEU A 97 -0.54 5.91 -22.58
N SER A 98 -1.31 5.95 -21.49
CA SER A 98 -2.73 6.31 -21.53
C SER A 98 -2.95 7.74 -22.05
N SER A 99 -2.04 8.67 -21.77
CA SER A 99 -2.05 10.02 -22.32
C SER A 99 -1.78 10.06 -23.84
N ILE A 100 -0.84 9.26 -24.33
CA ILE A 100 -0.54 9.19 -25.77
C ILE A 100 -1.70 8.53 -26.53
N TYR A 101 -2.22 7.44 -25.98
CA TYR A 101 -3.22 6.58 -26.62
C TYR A 101 -4.65 6.87 -26.16
N THR A 102 -4.93 8.06 -25.63
CA THR A 102 -6.27 8.43 -25.13
C THR A 102 -7.36 8.35 -26.21
N HIS A 103 -6.99 8.39 -27.49
CA HIS A 103 -7.92 8.32 -28.61
C HIS A 103 -8.55 6.93 -28.80
N SER A 104 -8.02 5.88 -28.17
CA SER A 104 -8.49 4.50 -28.32
C SER A 104 -8.99 3.94 -27.00
N TYR A 105 -10.27 3.55 -26.98
CA TYR A 105 -10.90 2.94 -25.80
C TYR A 105 -10.16 1.66 -25.34
N TYR A 106 -9.82 0.77 -26.28
CA TYR A 106 -9.18 -0.50 -25.96
C TYR A 106 -7.77 -0.31 -25.36
N LEU A 107 -7.02 0.67 -25.85
CA LEU A 107 -5.69 0.97 -25.28
C LEU A 107 -5.80 1.57 -23.88
N LEU A 108 -6.83 2.38 -23.61
CA LEU A 108 -7.11 2.84 -22.25
C LEU A 108 -7.50 1.68 -21.32
N CYS A 109 -8.28 0.70 -21.79
CA CYS A 109 -8.56 -0.51 -21.01
C CYS A 109 -7.27 -1.27 -20.65
N ILE A 110 -6.33 -1.38 -21.59
CA ILE A 110 -5.05 -2.07 -21.34
C ILE A 110 -4.20 -1.26 -20.34
N PHE A 111 -3.93 0.01 -20.63
CA PHE A 111 -2.97 0.78 -19.84
C PHE A 111 -3.54 1.28 -18.50
N MET A 112 -4.74 1.87 -18.48
CA MET A 112 -5.38 2.32 -17.22
C MET A 112 -6.07 1.18 -16.48
N GLY A 113 -6.67 0.23 -17.20
CA GLY A 113 -7.38 -0.90 -16.60
C GLY A 113 -6.43 -1.98 -16.09
N VAL A 114 -5.52 -2.46 -16.93
CA VAL A 114 -4.70 -3.65 -16.60
C VAL A 114 -3.31 -3.26 -16.08
N THR A 115 -2.50 -2.55 -16.88
CA THR A 115 -1.09 -2.31 -16.56
C THR A 115 -0.91 -1.48 -15.29
N TYR A 116 -1.70 -0.41 -15.14
CA TYR A 116 -1.74 0.38 -13.91
C TYR A 116 -2.12 -0.48 -12.68
N ALA A 117 -3.15 -1.31 -12.80
CA ALA A 117 -3.63 -2.15 -11.72
C ALA A 117 -2.62 -3.22 -11.30
N ILE A 118 -1.84 -3.76 -12.24
CA ILE A 118 -0.74 -4.69 -11.94
C ILE A 118 0.34 -3.99 -11.12
N GLY A 119 0.81 -2.83 -11.57
CA GLY A 119 1.82 -2.06 -10.85
C GLY A 119 1.36 -1.72 -9.44
N TYR A 120 0.11 -1.26 -9.30
CA TYR A 120 -0.49 -0.94 -8.01
C TYR A 120 -0.67 -2.17 -7.11
N GLY A 121 -1.24 -3.26 -7.63
CA GLY A 121 -1.56 -4.44 -6.82
C GLY A 121 -0.31 -5.12 -6.27
N ILE A 122 0.77 -5.15 -7.04
CA ILE A 122 2.04 -5.74 -6.59
C ILE A 122 2.64 -4.95 -5.40
N SER A 123 2.51 -3.62 -5.40
CA SER A 123 3.12 -2.77 -4.38
C SER A 123 2.17 -2.34 -3.26
N PHE A 124 0.87 -2.62 -3.37
CA PHE A 124 -0.17 -2.15 -2.44
C PHE A 124 0.15 -2.45 -0.96
N THR A 125 0.67 -3.65 -0.67
CA THR A 125 0.93 -4.10 0.70
C THR A 125 2.24 -3.56 1.27
N ILE A 126 3.16 -3.07 0.44
CA ILE A 126 4.54 -2.73 0.84
C ILE A 126 4.58 -1.58 1.85
N PRO A 127 3.97 -0.40 1.60
CA PRO A 127 4.11 0.74 2.49
C PRO A 127 3.51 0.47 3.88
N LEU A 128 2.37 -0.23 3.92
CA LEU A 128 1.73 -0.62 5.18
C LEU A 128 2.59 -1.63 5.95
N SER A 129 3.14 -2.63 5.24
CA SER A 129 4.04 -3.63 5.84
C SER A 129 5.29 -2.98 6.42
N CYS A 130 5.89 -2.01 5.72
CA CYS A 130 7.04 -1.26 6.22
C CYS A 130 6.68 -0.45 7.48
N ALA A 131 5.54 0.23 7.49
CA ALA A 131 5.09 0.98 8.67
C ALA A 131 4.87 0.07 9.90
N TYR A 132 4.36 -1.16 9.71
CA TYR A 132 4.16 -2.12 10.80
C TYR A 132 5.45 -2.67 11.41
N LYS A 133 6.57 -2.66 10.68
CA LYS A 133 7.88 -3.01 11.23
C LYS A 133 8.33 -1.98 12.26
N HIS A 134 8.10 -0.70 11.97
CA HIS A 134 8.49 0.40 12.86
C HIS A 134 7.51 0.64 14.02
N PHE A 135 6.21 0.34 13.84
CA PHE A 135 5.18 0.58 14.86
C PHE A 135 4.43 -0.71 15.24
N THR A 136 4.94 -1.42 16.25
CA THR A 136 4.36 -2.69 16.72
C THR A 136 3.23 -2.52 17.74
N LYS A 137 3.26 -1.46 18.55
CA LYS A 137 2.27 -1.23 19.63
C LYS A 137 0.92 -0.67 19.13
N ASN A 138 0.94 0.16 18.09
CA ASN A 138 -0.22 0.96 17.65
C ASN A 138 -0.65 0.63 16.21
N ARG A 139 -0.60 -0.64 15.81
CA ARG A 139 -0.82 -1.07 14.41
C ARG A 139 -2.16 -0.59 13.83
N GLY A 140 -3.24 -0.63 14.61
CA GLY A 140 -4.56 -0.17 14.15
C GLY A 140 -4.65 1.33 13.86
N LEU A 141 -3.98 2.16 14.67
CA LEU A 141 -3.93 3.61 14.42
C LEU A 141 -3.08 3.92 13.18
N ILE A 142 -1.95 3.23 13.02
CA ILE A 142 -1.04 3.40 11.89
C ILE A 142 -1.70 2.99 10.58
N SER A 143 -2.41 1.86 10.56
CA SER A 143 -3.14 1.44 9.37
C SER A 143 -4.26 2.40 9.01
N GLY A 144 -4.99 2.91 10.00
CA GLY A 144 -5.99 3.96 9.81
C GLY A 144 -5.40 5.21 9.15
N ILE A 145 -4.26 5.71 9.63
CA ILE A 145 -3.56 6.86 9.03
C ILE A 145 -3.18 6.55 7.57
N VAL A 146 -2.52 5.43 7.31
CA VAL A 146 -2.05 5.10 5.95
C VAL A 146 -3.21 4.91 4.97
N ILE A 147 -4.27 4.21 5.37
CA ILE A 147 -5.43 3.94 4.51
C ILE A 147 -6.27 5.22 4.30
N SER A 148 -6.33 6.11 5.30
CA SER A 148 -7.03 7.40 5.16
C SER A 148 -6.50 8.24 4.00
N ALA A 149 -5.21 8.08 3.65
CA ALA A 149 -4.60 8.75 2.50
C ALA A 149 -5.31 8.38 1.18
N ILE A 150 -5.67 7.10 1.00
CA ILE A 150 -6.36 6.60 -0.19
C ILE A 150 -7.74 7.28 -0.32
N SER A 151 -8.45 7.42 0.80
CA SER A 151 -9.76 8.08 0.84
C SER A 151 -9.68 9.60 0.72
N LEU A 152 -8.58 10.21 1.15
CA LEU A 152 -8.35 11.66 1.03
C LEU A 152 -8.00 12.05 -0.42
N SER A 153 -7.42 11.14 -1.20
CA SER A 153 -6.93 11.43 -2.55
C SER A 153 -7.95 12.09 -3.52
N PRO A 154 -9.26 11.79 -3.54
CA PRO A 154 -10.20 12.46 -4.45
C PRO A 154 -10.36 13.94 -4.14
N PHE A 155 -10.21 14.35 -2.86
CA PHE A 155 -10.23 15.76 -2.47
C PHE A 155 -9.09 16.55 -3.11
N LEU A 156 -7.98 15.91 -3.47
CA LEU A 156 -6.88 16.53 -4.19
C LEU A 156 -7.03 16.36 -5.71
N TYR A 157 -7.33 15.15 -6.17
CA TYR A 157 -7.32 14.82 -7.59
C TYR A 157 -8.55 15.33 -8.36
N CYS A 158 -9.75 15.28 -7.80
CA CYS A 158 -10.94 15.79 -8.48
C CYS A 158 -10.83 17.29 -8.83
N PRO A 159 -10.54 18.19 -7.88
CA PRO A 159 -10.38 19.61 -8.22
C PRO A 159 -9.18 19.85 -9.13
N LEU A 160 -8.07 19.13 -8.94
CA LEU A 160 -6.91 19.24 -9.84
C LEU A 160 -7.28 18.85 -11.28
N GLN A 161 -7.97 17.74 -11.48
CA GLN A 161 -8.46 17.30 -12.79
C GLN A 161 -9.40 18.33 -13.41
N THR A 162 -10.39 18.81 -12.65
CA THR A 162 -11.36 19.77 -13.16
C THR A 162 -10.71 21.12 -13.49
N LEU A 163 -9.77 21.61 -12.68
CA LEU A 163 -9.00 22.82 -12.97
C LEU A 163 -8.08 22.68 -14.19
N ILE A 164 -7.58 21.48 -14.48
CA ILE A 164 -6.76 21.26 -15.68
C ILE A 164 -7.65 21.15 -16.92
N ILE A 165 -8.72 20.36 -16.85
CA ILE A 165 -9.57 20.00 -17.99
C ILE A 165 -10.59 21.12 -18.28
N ASN A 166 -11.36 21.54 -17.28
CA ASN A 166 -12.52 22.42 -17.40
C ASN A 166 -12.38 23.69 -16.53
N LYS A 167 -11.39 24.53 -16.86
CA LYS A 167 -11.11 25.82 -16.17
C LYS A 167 -12.32 26.76 -16.12
N ASP A 168 -13.06 26.80 -17.22
CA ASP A 168 -14.17 27.73 -17.41
C ASP A 168 -15.49 27.18 -16.85
N ASN A 169 -15.42 26.02 -16.17
CA ASN A 169 -16.54 25.32 -15.54
C ASN A 169 -17.78 25.18 -16.47
N ILE A 170 -17.51 24.82 -17.73
CA ILE A 170 -18.53 24.59 -18.74
C ILE A 170 -19.38 23.41 -18.29
N LEU A 171 -20.70 23.45 -18.51
CA LEU A 171 -21.60 22.37 -18.14
C LEU A 171 -21.71 21.34 -19.29
N PRO A 172 -21.79 20.03 -18.97
CA PRO A 172 -22.02 19.01 -19.98
C PRO A 172 -23.45 19.14 -20.54
N ILE A 173 -23.61 18.83 -21.82
CA ILE A 173 -24.89 18.99 -22.55
C ILE A 173 -25.48 17.61 -22.82
N GLN A 174 -26.81 17.49 -22.70
CA GLN A 174 -27.52 16.27 -23.04
C GLN A 174 -27.33 15.88 -24.50
N SER A 175 -27.01 14.62 -24.76
CA SER A 175 -26.76 14.13 -26.11
C SER A 175 -28.00 13.50 -26.74
N GLY A 176 -28.77 14.31 -27.46
CA GLY A 176 -29.95 13.87 -28.21
C GLY A 176 -31.20 13.76 -27.35
N ASN A 177 -32.35 13.62 -28.00
CA ASN A 177 -33.66 13.71 -27.36
C ASN A 177 -34.01 12.51 -26.46
N ASP A 178 -33.36 11.36 -26.65
CA ASP A 178 -33.73 10.10 -25.96
C ASP A 178 -32.68 9.57 -24.95
N SER A 179 -31.50 10.16 -24.86
CA SER A 179 -30.48 9.74 -23.88
C SER A 179 -30.39 10.73 -22.72
N LYS A 180 -30.50 10.24 -21.48
CA LYS A 180 -30.26 11.04 -20.26
C LYS A 180 -28.76 11.33 -20.01
N GLU A 181 -27.90 10.93 -20.93
CA GLU A 181 -26.45 11.04 -20.77
C GLU A 181 -25.97 12.44 -21.17
N MET A 182 -25.11 13.02 -20.33
CA MET A 182 -24.51 14.35 -20.56
C MET A 182 -23.06 14.21 -20.99
N TYR A 183 -22.67 14.94 -22.03
CA TYR A 183 -21.31 14.93 -22.57
C TYR A 183 -20.80 16.35 -22.82
N PHE A 184 -19.48 16.51 -22.77
CA PHE A 184 -18.81 17.74 -23.16
C PHE A 184 -18.63 17.79 -24.68
N LYS A 185 -19.03 18.91 -25.31
CA LYS A 185 -18.84 19.16 -26.75
C LYS A 185 -17.76 20.20 -27.05
N ASP A 186 -17.33 20.97 -26.05
CA ASP A 186 -16.31 22.01 -26.23
C ASP A 186 -14.93 21.39 -26.51
N LEU A 187 -14.34 21.75 -27.66
CA LEU A 187 -13.03 21.24 -28.08
C LEU A 187 -11.91 21.60 -27.08
N ASN A 188 -12.00 22.73 -26.38
CA ASN A 188 -10.99 23.15 -25.40
C ASN A 188 -10.93 22.19 -24.21
N VAL A 189 -12.09 21.77 -23.71
CA VAL A 189 -12.20 20.80 -22.60
C VAL A 189 -11.69 19.44 -23.06
N LEU A 190 -12.10 19.01 -24.26
CA LEU A 190 -11.75 17.70 -24.81
C LEU A 190 -10.24 17.57 -25.10
N ASN A 191 -9.62 18.57 -25.70
CA ASN A 191 -8.18 18.54 -26.03
C ASN A 191 -7.28 18.56 -24.79
N ARG A 192 -7.80 18.91 -23.61
CA ARG A 192 -7.06 18.86 -22.34
C ARG A 192 -7.09 17.49 -21.65
N VAL A 193 -7.92 16.55 -22.12
CA VAL A 193 -8.04 15.20 -21.52
C VAL A 193 -6.73 14.40 -21.61
N PRO A 194 -6.03 14.32 -22.76
CA PRO A 194 -4.71 13.69 -22.81
C PRO A 194 -3.71 14.37 -21.86
N TYR A 195 -3.79 15.69 -21.75
CA TYR A 195 -2.86 16.48 -20.93
C TYR A 195 -3.03 16.23 -19.43
N VAL A 196 -4.25 16.02 -18.92
CA VAL A 196 -4.45 15.67 -17.50
C VAL A 196 -3.84 14.30 -17.16
N LEU A 197 -3.94 13.32 -18.07
CA LEU A 197 -3.35 11.99 -17.89
C LEU A 197 -1.81 12.08 -17.87
N PHE A 198 -1.24 12.95 -18.71
CA PHE A 198 0.19 13.23 -18.71
C PHE A 198 0.64 13.88 -17.39
N ILE A 199 -0.07 14.91 -16.91
CA ILE A 199 0.27 15.54 -15.62
C ILE A 199 0.18 14.51 -14.49
N GLN A 200 -0.84 13.67 -14.49
CA GLN A 200 -1.01 12.61 -13.49
C GLN A 200 0.14 11.60 -13.51
N SER A 201 0.66 11.24 -14.68
CA SER A 201 1.83 10.36 -14.77
C SER A 201 3.05 11.02 -14.12
N ILE A 202 3.32 12.30 -14.36
CA ILE A 202 4.44 13.01 -13.72
C ILE A 202 4.25 13.08 -12.20
N ILE A 203 3.04 13.36 -11.73
CA ILE A 203 2.72 13.35 -10.29
C ILE A 203 2.95 11.96 -9.68
N PHE A 204 2.60 10.91 -10.40
CA PHE A 204 2.89 9.52 -10.00
C PHE A 204 4.37 9.26 -9.90
N LEU A 205 5.13 9.63 -10.93
CA LEU A 205 6.57 9.43 -10.93
C LEU A 205 7.22 10.14 -9.74
N ILE A 206 6.83 11.39 -9.43
CA ILE A 206 7.47 12.16 -8.34
C ILE A 206 6.99 11.69 -6.97
N LEU A 207 5.68 11.70 -6.71
CA LEU A 207 5.15 11.43 -5.36
C LEU A 207 5.22 9.94 -5.00
N ALA A 208 5.00 9.03 -5.94
CA ALA A 208 5.09 7.60 -5.65
C ALA A 208 6.55 7.17 -5.45
N THR A 209 7.51 7.72 -6.20
CA THR A 209 8.93 7.40 -5.95
C THR A 209 9.40 8.01 -4.63
N LEU A 210 9.09 9.27 -4.35
CA LEU A 210 9.45 9.91 -3.09
C LEU A 210 8.82 9.19 -1.89
N GLY A 211 7.50 8.98 -1.93
CA GLY A 211 6.76 8.28 -0.87
C GLY A 211 7.22 6.84 -0.70
N GLY A 212 7.41 6.11 -1.81
CA GLY A 212 7.85 4.71 -1.79
C GLY A 212 9.28 4.52 -1.28
N LEU A 213 10.21 5.41 -1.66
CA LEU A 213 11.58 5.39 -1.15
C LEU A 213 11.63 5.73 0.35
N MET A 214 10.85 6.72 0.79
CA MET A 214 10.73 7.04 2.22
C MET A 214 10.10 5.90 3.01
N ALA A 215 9.09 5.22 2.46
CA ALA A 215 8.41 4.10 3.10
C ALA A 215 9.32 2.87 3.27
N THR A 216 10.29 2.67 2.38
CA THR A 216 11.17 1.47 2.36
C THR A 216 12.53 1.70 3.04
N ILE A 217 12.66 2.75 3.87
CA ILE A 217 13.86 2.97 4.67
C ILE A 217 13.94 1.88 5.76
N HIS A 218 15.02 1.10 5.74
CA HIS A 218 15.34 0.12 6.76
C HIS A 218 16.09 0.74 7.93
N THR A 219 15.83 0.27 9.14
CA THR A 219 16.66 0.55 10.32
C THR A 219 17.64 -0.58 10.59
N VAL A 220 18.73 -0.29 11.32
CA VAL A 220 19.76 -1.29 11.69
C VAL A 220 19.18 -2.47 12.49
N ASN A 221 18.12 -2.25 13.26
CA ASN A 221 17.46 -3.32 14.00
C ASN A 221 16.74 -4.32 13.06
N ASP A 222 16.16 -3.82 11.97
CA ASP A 222 15.49 -4.69 10.98
C ASP A 222 16.47 -5.66 10.29
N SER A 223 17.71 -5.22 10.06
CA SER A 223 18.76 -6.09 9.50
C SER A 223 19.18 -7.20 10.45
N ILE A 224 19.32 -6.89 11.74
CA ILE A 224 19.71 -7.86 12.78
C ILE A 224 18.61 -8.91 12.96
N ASP A 225 17.34 -8.49 13.01
CA ASP A 225 16.20 -9.40 13.13
C ASP A 225 16.06 -10.31 11.91
N SER A 226 16.24 -9.75 10.71
CA SER A 226 16.18 -10.53 9.45
C SER A 226 17.30 -11.56 9.36
N GLU A 227 18.52 -11.20 9.80
CA GLU A 227 19.68 -12.10 9.83
C GLU A 227 19.49 -13.22 10.85
N ASN A 228 19.01 -12.91 12.05
CA ASN A 228 18.69 -13.90 13.08
C ASN A 228 17.62 -14.89 12.62
N VAL A 229 16.56 -14.41 11.95
CA VAL A 229 15.51 -15.29 11.37
C VAL A 229 16.06 -16.17 10.26
N ALA A 230 16.90 -15.63 9.38
CA ALA A 230 17.53 -16.39 8.30
C ALA A 230 18.49 -17.48 8.83
N ILE A 231 19.20 -17.21 9.93
CA ILE A 231 20.01 -18.21 10.62
C ILE A 231 19.11 -19.30 11.18
N LEU A 232 18.05 -18.97 11.92
CA LEU A 232 17.11 -19.94 12.48
C LEU A 232 16.45 -20.83 11.42
N GLU A 233 16.04 -20.28 10.27
CA GLU A 233 15.49 -21.08 9.17
C GLU A 233 16.52 -22.05 8.55
N LYS A 234 17.79 -21.62 8.43
CA LYS A 234 18.87 -22.50 7.97
C LYS A 234 19.18 -23.60 8.98
N THR A 235 19.15 -23.29 10.28
CA THR A 235 19.33 -24.27 11.34
C THR A 235 18.20 -25.30 11.35
N ASN A 236 16.95 -24.86 11.17
CA ASN A 236 15.79 -25.75 11.07
C ASN A 236 15.77 -26.61 9.80
N LYS A 237 16.34 -26.15 8.68
CA LYS A 237 16.45 -26.94 7.44
C LYS A 237 17.61 -27.96 7.48
N ASN A 238 18.66 -27.68 8.25
CA ASN A 238 19.81 -28.58 8.40
C ASN A 238 19.68 -29.55 9.59
N GLY A 239 18.76 -29.30 10.51
CA GLY A 239 18.40 -30.22 11.58
C GLY A 239 17.45 -31.31 11.06
N ASN A 240 17.96 -32.53 10.88
CA ASN A 240 17.14 -33.72 10.79
C ASN A 240 16.23 -33.78 12.03
N PHE A 241 14.93 -33.55 11.87
CA PHE A 241 13.95 -33.89 12.90
C PHE A 241 13.67 -35.39 12.79
N GLY A 242 14.51 -36.18 13.46
CA GLY A 242 14.10 -37.49 13.95
C GLY A 242 13.09 -37.30 15.07
N ASP A 243 12.07 -38.15 15.06
CA ASP A 243 10.99 -38.22 16.03
C ASP A 243 11.45 -38.01 17.47
N ASN A 244 10.73 -37.15 18.21
CA ASN A 244 10.04 -37.54 19.45
C ASN A 244 9.40 -36.31 20.13
N ASP A 245 8.13 -36.46 20.48
CA ASP A 245 7.42 -35.63 21.44
C ASP A 245 8.21 -35.51 22.75
N THR A 246 8.66 -34.32 23.15
CA THR A 246 8.16 -33.57 24.33
C THR A 246 9.05 -32.36 24.66
N CYS A 247 8.35 -31.26 24.93
CA CYS A 247 8.66 -30.12 25.77
C CYS A 247 9.94 -30.21 26.63
N LEU A 248 10.79 -29.16 26.63
CA LEU A 248 11.47 -28.66 27.82
C LEU A 248 12.05 -27.24 27.56
N ASP A 249 11.42 -26.28 28.21
CA ASP A 249 11.99 -25.16 28.96
C ASP A 249 13.34 -24.55 28.56
N ILE A 250 13.22 -23.25 28.29
CA ILE A 250 14.20 -22.17 28.39
C ILE A 250 15.27 -22.45 29.47
N GLU A 251 16.48 -22.84 29.03
CA GLU A 251 17.68 -22.84 29.87
C GLU A 251 18.23 -21.42 30.02
N LYS A 252 18.26 -20.93 31.27
CA LYS A 252 19.30 -20.01 31.74
C LYS A 252 20.29 -20.82 32.57
N GLY A 253 21.52 -20.95 32.07
CA GLY A 253 22.66 -21.43 32.84
C GLY A 253 23.92 -20.69 32.44
N ASN A 254 24.36 -19.75 33.26
CA ASN A 254 25.70 -19.15 33.17
C ASN A 254 26.40 -19.34 34.54
N ASN A 255 27.58 -19.98 34.47
CA ASN A 255 28.74 -19.90 35.36
C ASN A 255 28.73 -20.48 36.80
N SER A 256 29.40 -21.64 36.91
CA SER A 256 30.60 -21.95 37.71
C SER A 256 30.71 -21.60 39.22
N LYS A 257 30.96 -22.68 39.98
CA LYS A 257 31.84 -22.84 41.17
C LYS A 257 31.37 -22.43 42.57
N ASN A 258 31.40 -23.47 43.43
CA ASN A 258 31.88 -23.58 44.82
C ASN A 258 30.86 -23.96 45.90
N LEU A 259 31.24 -25.05 46.58
CA LEU A 259 31.04 -25.41 48.00
C LEU A 259 29.62 -25.41 48.59
N GLY A 260 29.19 -26.63 48.96
CA GLY A 260 29.00 -26.95 50.36
C GLY A 260 27.75 -26.44 51.07
N GLU A 261 26.89 -27.41 51.42
CA GLU A 261 26.06 -27.45 52.62
C GLU A 261 24.89 -26.48 52.82
N ASN A 262 23.75 -27.12 53.10
CA ASN A 262 22.71 -26.74 54.05
C ASN A 262 21.60 -25.78 53.62
N ASN A 263 20.39 -26.29 53.91
CA ASN A 263 19.17 -25.60 54.30
C ASN A 263 18.19 -25.20 53.19
N GLU A 264 17.28 -26.14 52.96
CA GLU A 264 15.85 -25.87 52.86
C GLU A 264 15.43 -24.66 53.73
N SER A 265 14.87 -23.61 53.12
CA SER A 265 13.76 -22.82 53.70
C SER A 265 13.49 -21.55 52.88
N GLY A 266 12.45 -21.58 52.05
CA GLY A 266 11.93 -20.36 51.40
C GLY A 266 10.66 -20.59 50.61
N LEU A 267 10.61 -21.68 49.84
CA LEU A 267 9.49 -21.95 48.94
C LEU A 267 8.22 -22.44 49.67
N PHE A 268 8.37 -23.20 50.76
CA PHE A 268 7.25 -23.67 51.58
C PHE A 268 6.57 -22.58 52.43
N LYS A 269 7.24 -21.44 52.67
CA LYS A 269 6.69 -20.32 53.47
C LYS A 269 5.78 -19.39 52.64
N SER A 270 5.98 -19.31 51.32
CA SER A 270 5.14 -18.49 50.43
C SER A 270 3.80 -19.17 50.08
N LEU A 271 3.81 -20.50 49.94
CA LEU A 271 2.60 -21.29 49.60
C LEU A 271 1.58 -21.36 50.74
N LYS A 272 2.01 -21.26 52.01
CA LYS A 272 1.10 -21.16 53.17
C LYS A 272 0.42 -19.79 53.30
N LYS A 273 1.03 -18.71 52.77
CA LYS A 273 0.47 -17.34 52.87
C LYS A 273 -0.68 -17.09 51.89
N LYS A 274 -0.70 -17.78 50.73
CA LYS A 274 -1.79 -17.67 49.73
C LYS A 274 -3.06 -18.47 50.07
N LYS A 275 -2.97 -19.56 50.83
CA LYS A 275 -4.17 -20.32 51.27
C LYS A 275 -4.93 -19.68 52.44
N LYS A 276 -4.31 -18.79 53.23
CA LYS A 276 -4.96 -18.13 54.37
C LYS A 276 -5.78 -16.88 53.97
N LYS A 277 -5.42 -16.19 52.87
CA LYS A 277 -6.12 -14.97 52.41
C LYS A 277 -7.44 -15.20 51.67
N LYS A 278 -7.84 -16.45 51.41
CA LYS A 278 -9.06 -16.81 50.66
C LYS A 278 -10.21 -17.32 51.56
N LYS A 279 -10.05 -17.28 52.89
CA LYS A 279 -11.07 -17.70 53.86
C LYS A 279 -11.77 -16.57 54.64
N ASP A 280 -11.33 -15.32 54.52
CA ASP A 280 -11.84 -14.19 55.33
C ASP A 280 -12.69 -13.18 54.52
N LEU A 281 -13.43 -13.63 53.49
CA LEU A 281 -14.26 -12.74 52.64
C LEU A 281 -15.64 -13.33 52.34
N ILE A 282 -16.19 -14.11 53.27
CA ILE A 282 -17.61 -14.48 53.31
C ILE A 282 -18.07 -14.33 54.76
N PHE A 283 -18.55 -13.14 55.10
CA PHE A 283 -19.71 -12.85 55.94
C PHE A 283 -20.13 -11.41 55.64
#